data_AF-A0AA38ZP60-F1
#
_entry.id   AF-A0AA38ZP60-F1
#
_cell.length_a   1.000
_cell.length_b   1.000
_cell.length_c   1.000
_cell.angle_alpha   90.00
_cell.angle_beta   90.00
_cell.angle_gamma   90.00
#
_symmetry.space_group_name_H-M   'P 1'
#
loop_
_entity.id
_entity.type
_entity.pdbx_description
1 polymer ?
#
loop_
_entity_poly.entity_id
_entity_poly.type
_entity_poly.pdbx_seq_one_letter_code
_entity_poly.pdbx_strand_id
1 'polypeptide(L)' 'MTLIVYVDGMVVTGNDPGERKALQNYLSREFEMKDLGRLKYFLGIEVFRSSEGIFLSQRKYVLDLL' A
#
# COMPACT_ATOMS: atom_id res chain seq x y z
N MET A 1 5.49 -12.07 6.84
CA MET A 1 4.93 -10.73 7.08
C MET A 1 5.99 -9.71 6.69
N THR A 2 5.63 -8.69 5.92
CA THR A 2 6.57 -7.63 5.49
C THR A 2 5.89 -6.28 5.67
N LEU A 3 6.58 -5.36 6.34
CA LEU A 3 6.20 -3.96 6.51
C LEU A 3 7.22 -3.10 5.76
N ILE A 4 6.74 -2.21 4.89
CA ILE A 4 7.55 -1.21 4.21
C ILE A 4 7.11 0.15 4.73
N VAL A 5 8.06 0.99 5.13
CA VAL A 5 7.80 2.34 5.66
C VAL A 5 8.54 3.34 4.76
N TYR A 6 7.82 4.35 4.28
CA TYR A 6 8.39 5.43 3.48
C TYR A 6 7.74 6.77 3.86
N VAL A 7 8.52 7.67 4.47
CA VAL A 7 8.08 8.99 4.95
C VAL A 7 6.78 8.87 5.75
N ASP A 8 5.64 9.31 5.20
CA ASP A 8 4.33 9.31 5.86
C ASP A 8 3.46 8.09 5.51
N GLY A 9 3.97 7.17 4.69
CA GLY A 9 3.25 6.01 4.19
C GLY A 9 3.79 4.68 4.73
N MET A 10 2.88 3.76 5.05
CA MET A 10 3.20 2.37 5.40
C MET A 10 2.48 1.40 4.46
N VAL A 11 3.18 0.36 4.04
CA VAL A 11 2.62 -0.76 3.26
C VAL A 11 2.81 -2.05 4.03
N VAL A 12 1.71 -2.71 4.35
CA VAL A 12 1.69 -4.00 5.05
C VAL A 12 1.33 -5.11 4.08
N THR A 13 2.15 -6.15 4.00
CA THR A 13 1.90 -7.35 3.19
C THR A 13 2.20 -8.65 3.95
N GLY A 14 1.47 -9.71 3.62
CA GLY A 14 1.54 -10.99 4.32
C GLY A 14 0.47 -11.95 3.84
N ASN A 15 0.77 -13.25 3.95
CA ASN A 15 -0.12 -14.32 3.51
C ASN A 15 -1.17 -14.70 4.56
N ASP A 16 -0.95 -14.31 5.82
CA ASP A 16 -1.91 -14.52 6.92
C ASP A 16 -2.78 -13.26 7.12
N PRO A 17 -4.11 -13.34 6.88
CA PRO A 17 -5.02 -12.21 7.09
C PRO A 17 -5.18 -11.82 8.57
N GLY A 18 -5.07 -12.78 9.49
CA GLY A 18 -5.19 -12.57 10.93
C GLY A 18 -4.00 -11.79 11.48
N GLU A 19 -2.78 -12.19 11.14
CA GLU A 19 -1.57 -11.45 11.51
C GLU A 19 -1.57 -10.03 10.90
N ARG A 20 -1.99 -9.89 9.65
CA ARG A 20 -2.14 -8.57 9.01
C ARG A 20 -3.09 -7.67 9.75
N LYS A 21 -4.26 -8.19 10.15
CA LYS A 21 -5.26 -7.42 10.89
C LYS A 21 -4.77 -7.06 12.28
N ALA A 22 -4.08 -7.97 12.97
CA ALA A 22 -3.49 -7.70 14.27
C ALA A 22 -2.44 -6.58 14.19
N LEU A 23 -1.55 -6.61 13.19
CA LEU A 23 -0.57 -5.54 12.99
C LEU A 23 -1.23 -4.22 12.61
N GLN A 24 -2.23 -4.24 11.73
CA GLN A 24 -2.96 -3.05 11.33
C GLN A 24 -3.63 -2.38 12.55
N ASN A 25 -4.24 -3.18 13.44
CA ASN A 25 -4.86 -2.68 14.67
C ASN A 25 -3.82 -2.11 15.65
N TYR A 26 -2.68 -2.78 15.81
CA TYR A 26 -1.58 -2.30 16.64
C TYR A 26 -1.07 -0.94 16.16
N LEU A 27 -0.74 -0.83 14.87
CA LEU A 27 -0.23 0.40 14.30
C LEU A 27 -1.27 1.53 14.34
N SER A 28 -2.56 1.23 14.15
CA SER A 28 -3.63 2.24 14.20
C SER A 28 -3.91 2.75 15.61
N ARG A 29 -3.46 2.00 16.63
CA ARG A 29 -3.55 2.42 18.03
C ARG A 29 -2.38 3.30 18.45
N GLU A 30 -1.17 2.96 17.98
CA GLU A 30 0.05 3.70 18.33
C GLU A 30 0.26 4.95 17.46
N PHE A 31 -0.27 4.95 16.23
CA PHE A 31 -0.16 6.06 15.28
C PHE A 31 -1.55 6.44 14.75
N GLU A 32 -1.77 7.74 14.52
CA GLU A 32 -2.98 8.22 13.85
C GLU A 32 -2.93 7.85 12.36
N MET A 33 -3.33 6.61 12.05
CA MET A 33 -3.29 6.06 10.70
C MET A 33 -4.67 6.02 10.06
N LYS A 34 -4.71 6.33 8.76
CA LYS A 34 -5.87 6.12 7.92
C LYS A 34 -5.67 4.87 7.07
N ASP A 35 -6.62 3.94 7.13
CA ASP A 35 -6.64 2.82 6.18
C ASP A 35 -7.01 3.35 4.78
N LEU A 36 -6.09 3.18 3.84
CA LEU A 36 -6.28 3.53 2.43
C LEU A 36 -6.80 2.34 1.60
N GLY A 37 -6.96 1.17 2.23
CA GLY A 37 -7.40 -0.07 1.61
C GLY A 37 -6.30 -0.74 0.79
N ARG A 38 -6.69 -1.36 -0.33
CA ARG A 38 -5.72 -2.01 -1.22
C ARG A 38 -4.77 -0.98 -1.80
N LEU A 39 -3.48 -1.32 -1.87
CA LEU A 39 -2.45 -0.50 -2.49
C LEU A 39 -2.84 -0.19 -3.95
N LYS A 40 -3.14 1.09 -4.23
CA LYS A 40 -3.46 1.62 -5.56
C LYS A 40 -2.34 2.52 -6.10
N TYR A 41 -1.63 3.22 -5.21
CA TYR A 41 -0.54 4.13 -5.54
C TYR A 41 0.58 3.97 -4.51
N PHE A 42 1.83 3.88 -4.96
CA PHE A 42 3.02 3.91 -4.11
C PHE A 42 4.18 4.55 -4.87
N LEU A 43 4.77 5.64 -4.34
CA LEU A 43 5.91 6.35 -4.97
C LEU A 43 5.66 6.75 -6.44
N GLY A 44 4.45 7.20 -6.77
CA GLY A 44 4.08 7.54 -8.16
C GLY A 44 3.81 6.33 -9.06
N ILE A 45 3.89 5.11 -8.53
CA ILE A 45 3.51 3.86 -9.21
C ILE A 45 2.05 3.55 -8.91
N GLU A 46 1.25 3.52 -9.95
CA GLU A 46 -0.11 2.99 -10.01
C GLU A 46 -0.09 1.46 -10.01
N VAL A 47 -0.88 0.87 -9.13
CA VAL A 47 -1.05 -0.58 -9.01
C VAL A 47 -2.48 -0.95 -9.40
N PHE A 48 -2.61 -1.62 -10.53
CA PHE A 48 -3.87 -2.20 -10.99
C PHE A 48 -3.85 -3.71 -10.76
N ARG A 49 -4.96 -4.25 -10.27
CA ARG A 49 -5.10 -5.69 -10.03
C ARG A 49 -6.30 -6.17 -10.84
N SER A 50 -6.07 -7.13 -11.72
CA SER A 50 -7.12 -7.84 -12.48
C SER A 50 -7.07 -9.33 -12.15
N SER A 51 -8.00 -10.11 -12.69
CA SER A 51 -7.96 -11.57 -12.65
C SER A 51 -6.74 -12.17 -13.35
N GLU A 52 -6.13 -11.43 -14.28
CA GLU A 52 -4.96 -11.85 -15.06
C GLU A 52 -3.63 -11.56 -14.35
N GLY A 53 -3.64 -10.68 -13.34
CA GLY A 53 -2.45 -10.38 -12.56
C GLY A 53 -2.41 -8.96 -12.01
N ILE A 54 -1.19 -8.49 -11.78
CA ILE A 54 -0.89 -7.16 -11.24
C ILE A 54 -0.17 -6.35 -12.31
N PHE A 55 -0.73 -5.20 -12.66
CA PHE A 55 -0.15 -4.26 -13.61
C PHE A 55 0.35 -3.02 -12.86
N LEU A 56 1.55 -2.57 -13.19
CA LEU A 56 2.19 -1.39 -12.61
C LEU A 56 2.33 -0.32 -13.69
N SER A 57 1.97 0.93 -13.38
CA SER A 57 2.07 2.07 -14.29
C SER A 57 2.66 3.28 -13.57
N GLN A 58 3.52 4.04 -14.23
CA GLN A 58 3.95 5.37 -13.76
C GLN A 58 3.39 6.49 -14.63
N ARG A 59 2.38 6.19 -15.47
CA ARG A 59 1.85 7.14 -16.46
C ARG A 59 1.45 8.46 -15.82
N LYS A 60 0.75 8.42 -14.67
CA LYS A 60 0.37 9.62 -13.94
C LYS A 60 1.58 10.43 -13.47
N TYR A 61 2.58 9.79 -12.88
CA TYR A 61 3.80 10.47 -12.44
C TYR A 61 4.54 11.16 -13.59
N VAL A 62 4.64 10.50 -14.75
CA VAL A 62 5.26 11.09 -15.95
C VAL A 62 4.44 12.28 -16.47
N LEU A 63 3.11 12.20 -16.46
CA LEU A 63 2.24 13.31 -16.87
C LEU A 63 2.32 14.49 -15.90
N ASP A 64 2.44 14.25 -14.60
CA ASP A 64 2.54 15.31 -13.59
C ASP A 64 3.91 16.03 -13.63
N LEU A 65 4.92 15.46 -14.29
CA LEU A 65 6.26 16.05 -14.49
C LEU A 65 6.37 16.93 -15.75
N LEU A 66 5.41 16.83 -16.69
CA LEU A 66 5.35 17.60 -17.94
C LEU A 66 4.55 18.89 -17.75
#